data_AF-A0A968D6P3-F1
#
_entry.id   AF-A0A968D6P3-F1
#
_cell.length_a   1.000
_cell.length_b   1.000
_cell.length_c   1.000
_cell.angle_alpha   90.00
_cell.angle_beta   90.00
_cell.angle_gamma   90.00
#
_symmetry.space_group_name_H-M   'P 1'
#
loop_
_entity.id
_entity.type
_entity.pdbx_description
1 polymer ?
#
loop_
_entity_poly.entity_id
_entity_poly.type
_entity_poly.pdbx_seq_one_letter_code
_entity_poly.pdbx_strand_id
1 'polypeptide(L)'
;MKSQIVKFVAAAYLAGVNLMVRLKDLEAGEQACILFTTSVPGQVLDRLMVYGIIPGNYVRLHQKKPAYIIQVDETFLALESNLCEGIFVKKQPNVND
;
A
#
# COMPACT_ATOMS: atom_id res chain seq x y z
N MET A 1 -20.55 -4.26 1.45
CA MET A 1 -19.08 -4.15 1.32
C MET A 1 -18.47 -2.92 2.02
N LYS A 2 -19.07 -1.72 1.95
CA LYS A 2 -18.57 -0.49 2.64
C LYS A 2 -18.44 -0.61 4.18
N SER A 3 -19.19 -1.53 4.82
CA SER A 3 -19.25 -1.68 6.28
C SER A 3 -18.04 -2.40 6.92
N GLN A 4 -17.32 -3.24 6.17
CA GLN A 4 -16.15 -3.98 6.70
C GLN A 4 -14.89 -3.11 6.75
N ILE A 5 -14.67 -2.28 5.73
CA ILE A 5 -13.50 -1.39 5.63
C ILE A 5 -13.51 -0.35 6.76
N VAL A 6 -14.66 0.26 7.06
CA VAL A 6 -14.79 1.26 8.13
C VAL A 6 -14.46 0.65 9.51
N LYS A 7 -14.87 -0.60 9.76
CA LYS A 7 -14.57 -1.30 11.02
C LYS A 7 -13.07 -1.59 11.18
N PHE A 8 -12.40 -1.98 10.09
CA PHE A 8 -10.97 -2.28 10.12
C PHE A 8 -10.12 -1.02 10.29
N VAL A 9 -10.48 0.06 9.58
CA VAL A 9 -9.84 1.38 9.71
C VAL A 9 -10.04 1.95 11.11
N ALA A 10 -11.26 1.88 11.66
CA ALA A 10 -11.53 2.35 13.01
C ALA A 10 -10.77 1.54 14.07
N ALA A 11 -10.70 0.21 13.94
CA ALA A 11 -9.94 -0.64 14.86
C ALA A 11 -8.43 -0.33 14.83
N ALA A 12 -7.84 -0.11 13.65
CA ALA A 12 -6.44 0.28 13.52
C ALA A 12 -6.16 1.66 14.14
N TYR A 13 -7.08 2.62 13.97
CA TYR A 13 -6.99 3.95 14.56
C TYR A 13 -7.13 3.93 16.10
N LEU A 14 -8.05 3.11 16.63
CA LEU A 14 -8.29 2.94 18.07
C LEU A 14 -7.15 2.22 18.80
N ALA A 15 -6.36 1.40 18.09
CA ALA A 15 -5.22 0.68 18.67
C ALA A 15 -3.97 1.57 18.92
N GLY A 16 -4.03 2.88 18.62
CA GLY A 16 -2.98 3.84 18.96
C GLY A 16 -1.69 3.73 18.14
N VAL A 17 -1.68 2.94 17.06
CA VAL A 17 -0.50 2.74 16.20
C VAL A 17 -0.69 3.51 14.90
N ASN A 18 -0.14 4.72 14.83
CA ASN A 18 -0.28 5.66 13.71
C ASN A 18 0.60 5.29 12.49
N LEU A 19 0.57 4.03 12.05
CA LEU A 19 1.41 3.51 10.95
C LEU A 19 0.67 3.40 9.61
N MET A 20 -0.61 3.79 9.56
CA MET A 20 -1.38 3.79 8.31
C MET A 20 -1.05 5.03 7.48
N VAL A 21 -0.49 4.80 6.31
CA VAL A 21 -0.12 5.84 5.34
C VAL A 21 -0.53 5.43 3.93
N ARG A 22 -0.46 6.35 2.97
CA ARG A 22 -0.57 5.98 1.55
C ARG A 22 0.75 5.43 1.07
N LEU A 23 0.72 4.57 0.06
CA LEU A 23 1.94 4.04 -0.57
C LEU A 23 2.84 5.18 -1.09
N LYS A 24 2.23 6.26 -1.61
CA LYS A 24 2.92 7.49 -2.04
C LYS A 24 3.77 8.14 -0.94
N ASP A 25 3.35 8.02 0.31
CA ASP A 25 3.97 8.66 1.48
C ASP A 25 5.09 7.79 2.09
N LEU A 26 5.36 6.61 1.53
CA LEU A 26 6.55 5.83 1.86
C LEU A 26 7.82 6.54 1.33
N GLU A 27 8.95 6.29 1.96
CA GLU A 27 10.28 6.64 1.46
C GLU A 27 10.93 5.45 0.74
N ALA A 28 11.89 5.75 -0.15
CA ALA A 28 12.60 4.70 -0.86
C ALA A 28 13.35 3.79 0.12
N GLY A 29 13.21 2.49 -0.04
CA GLY A 29 13.70 1.44 0.86
C GLY A 29 12.68 0.99 1.91
N GLU A 30 11.64 1.77 2.20
CA GLU A 30 10.64 1.39 3.22
C GLU A 30 9.77 0.23 2.74
N GLN A 31 9.46 -0.67 3.70
CA GLN A 31 8.56 -1.80 3.51
C GLN A 31 7.26 -1.60 4.29
N ALA A 32 6.15 -2.01 3.70
CA ALA A 32 4.83 -1.87 4.29
C ALA A 32 3.92 -3.04 3.90
N CYS A 33 2.90 -3.31 4.71
CA CYS A 33 1.85 -4.28 4.39
C CYS A 33 0.65 -3.55 3.78
N ILE A 34 0.12 -4.07 2.67
CA ILE A 34 -1.06 -3.51 1.99
C ILE A 34 -2.29 -3.78 2.86
N LEU A 35 -3.06 -2.72 3.13
CA LEU A 35 -4.29 -2.82 3.93
C LEU A 35 -5.53 -2.86 3.03
N PHE A 36 -5.64 -1.88 2.14
CA PHE A 36 -6.76 -1.77 1.20
C PHE A 36 -6.44 -0.76 0.10
N THR A 37 -7.23 -0.82 -0.97
CA THR A 37 -7.20 0.15 -2.07
C THR A 37 -8.53 0.89 -2.13
N THR A 38 -8.50 2.21 -2.31
CA THR A 38 -9.68 3.06 -2.51
C THR A 38 -9.66 3.70 -3.89
N SER A 39 -10.84 3.95 -4.45
CA SER A 39 -10.99 4.79 -5.65
C SER A 39 -10.19 4.32 -6.88
N VAL A 40 -9.96 3.01 -7.01
CA VAL A 40 -9.35 2.38 -8.20
C VAL A 40 -10.46 1.80 -9.07
N PRO A 41 -10.53 2.11 -10.38
CA PRO A 41 -11.49 1.48 -11.30
C PRO A 41 -11.38 -0.05 -11.29
N GLY A 42 -12.50 -0.77 -11.41
CA GLY A 42 -12.53 -2.24 -11.27
C GLY A 42 -11.51 -2.97 -12.16
N GLN A 43 -11.41 -2.60 -13.44
CA GLN A 43 -10.43 -3.21 -14.36
C GLN A 43 -8.97 -2.96 -13.96
N VAL A 44 -8.67 -1.82 -13.33
CA VAL A 44 -7.32 -1.51 -12.81
C VAL A 44 -7.09 -2.30 -11.53
N LEU A 45 -8.09 -2.41 -10.65
CA LEU A 45 -8.02 -3.22 -9.45
C LEU A 45 -7.73 -4.69 -9.77
N ASP A 46 -8.43 -5.27 -10.76
CA ASP A 46 -8.19 -6.66 -11.18
C ASP A 46 -6.74 -6.88 -11.63
N ARG A 47 -6.16 -5.93 -12.37
CA ARG A 47 -4.74 -5.98 -12.76
C ARG A 47 -3.81 -5.89 -11.55
N LEU A 48 -4.10 -4.99 -10.62
CA LEU A 48 -3.33 -4.86 -9.38
C LEU A 48 -3.32 -6.16 -8.57
N MET A 49 -4.46 -6.83 -8.48
CA MET A 49 -4.58 -8.11 -7.78
C MET A 49 -3.70 -9.19 -8.41
N VAL A 50 -3.65 -9.27 -9.74
CA VAL A 50 -2.77 -10.22 -10.48
C VAL A 50 -1.29 -9.98 -10.14
N TYR A 51 -0.90 -8.72 -9.89
CA TYR A 51 0.47 -8.36 -9.52
C TYR A 51 0.75 -8.44 -8.00
N GLY A 52 -0.15 -9.02 -7.21
CA GLY A 52 0.03 -9.18 -5.77
C GLY A 52 -0.22 -7.91 -4.95
N ILE A 53 -0.83 -6.87 -5.53
CA ILE A 53 -1.29 -5.68 -4.81
C ILE A 53 -2.64 -6.00 -4.16
N ILE A 54 -2.60 -6.81 -3.11
CA ILE A 54 -3.76 -7.29 -2.35
C ILE A 54 -3.54 -7.09 -0.86
N PRO A 55 -4.62 -6.91 -0.06
CA PRO A 55 -4.50 -6.84 1.39
C PRO A 55 -3.72 -8.01 1.99
N GLY A 56 -2.82 -7.72 2.92
CA GLY A 56 -1.96 -8.70 3.58
C GLY A 56 -0.59 -8.88 2.93
N ASN A 57 -0.45 -8.60 1.62
CA ASN A 57 0.85 -8.68 0.96
C ASN A 57 1.77 -7.54 1.37
N TYR A 58 3.07 -7.79 1.29
CA TYR A 58 4.09 -6.79 1.55
C TYR A 58 4.56 -6.13 0.26
N VAL A 59 4.87 -4.85 0.37
CA VAL A 59 5.41 -4.05 -0.71
C VAL A 59 6.58 -3.24 -0.18
N ARG A 60 7.63 -3.11 -0.99
CA ARG A 60 8.75 -2.20 -0.73
C ARG A 60 8.73 -1.08 -1.76
N LEU A 61 8.83 0.17 -1.32
CA LEU A 61 9.00 1.27 -2.25
C LEU A 61 10.47 1.34 -2.67
N HIS A 62 10.77 1.12 -3.94
CA HIS A 62 12.14 1.17 -4.44
C HIS A 62 12.54 2.58 -4.88
N GLN A 63 11.62 3.33 -5.51
CA GLN A 63 11.89 4.67 -6.06
C GLN A 63 10.61 5.52 -6.10
N LYS A 64 10.72 6.85 -5.91
CA LYS A 64 9.58 7.81 -6.01
C LYS A 64 9.56 8.64 -7.30
N LYS A 65 10.71 8.85 -7.95
CA LYS A 65 10.86 9.72 -9.13
C LYS A 65 11.85 9.10 -10.14
N PRO A 66 11.59 9.21 -11.46
CA PRO A 66 10.47 9.93 -12.09
C PRO A 66 9.11 9.21 -11.99
N ALA A 67 9.10 7.94 -11.62
CA ALA A 67 7.90 7.14 -11.35
C ALA A 67 8.05 6.37 -10.02
N TYR A 68 6.92 5.92 -9.48
CA TYR A 68 6.91 5.05 -8.30
C TYR A 68 7.26 3.63 -8.73
N ILE A 69 8.43 3.15 -8.33
CA ILE A 69 8.82 1.75 -8.53
C ILE A 69 8.61 1.05 -7.21
N ILE A 70 7.76 0.04 -7.20
CA ILE A 70 7.51 -0.81 -6.04
C ILE A 70 7.97 -2.23 -6.33
N GLN A 71 8.37 -2.93 -5.29
CA GLN A 71 8.65 -4.35 -5.32
C GLN A 71 7.57 -5.08 -4.52
N VAL A 72 6.92 -6.05 -5.17
CA VAL A 72 6.02 -7.02 -4.53
C VAL A 72 6.61 -8.39 -4.80
N ASP A 73 6.94 -9.12 -3.74
CA ASP A 73 7.74 -10.34 -3.81
C ASP A 73 9.01 -10.12 -4.67
N GLU A 74 9.16 -10.84 -5.77
CA GLU A 74 10.29 -10.72 -6.71
C GLU A 74 9.99 -9.82 -7.93
N THR A 75 8.82 -9.18 -7.97
CA THR A 75 8.36 -8.40 -9.13
C THR A 75 8.49 -6.91 -8.88
N PHE A 76 9.08 -6.19 -9.83
CA PHE A 76 9.10 -4.72 -9.85
C PHE A 76 8.00 -4.16 -10.74
N LEU A 77 7.23 -3.21 -10.20
CA LEU A 77 6.12 -2.56 -10.90
C LEU A 77 6.32 -1.04 -10.89
N ALA A 78 6.14 -0.43 -12.06
CA ALA A 78 6.06 1.01 -12.18
C ALA A 78 4.60 1.47 -12.08
N LEU A 79 4.30 2.30 -11.09
CA LEU A 79 2.98 2.86 -10.84
C LEU A 79 2.96 4.38 -11.03
N GLU A 80 1.83 4.88 -11.51
CA GLU A 80 1.53 6.31 -11.54
C GLU A 80 1.16 6.82 -10.12
N SER A 81 1.35 8.13 -9.90
CA SER A 81 1.10 8.77 -8.59
C SER A 81 -0.36 8.63 -8.14
N ASN A 82 -1.32 8.78 -9.06
CA ASN A 82 -2.76 8.64 -8.79
C ASN A 82 -3.10 7.26 -8.20
N LEU A 83 -2.44 6.20 -8.68
CA LEU A 83 -2.64 4.85 -8.21
C LEU A 83 -2.03 4.66 -6.81
N CYS A 84 -0.84 5.21 -6.59
CA CYS A 84 -0.16 5.17 -5.29
C CYS A 84 -0.92 5.94 -4.19
N GLU A 85 -1.70 6.96 -4.56
CA GLU A 85 -2.57 7.71 -3.64
C GLU A 85 -3.76 6.88 -3.15
N GLY A 86 -4.24 5.94 -3.97
CA GLY A 86 -5.35 5.06 -3.65
C GLY A 86 -4.97 3.81 -2.85
N ILE A 87 -3.67 3.54 -2.64
CA ILE A 87 -3.20 2.35 -1.92
C ILE A 87 -2.83 2.74 -0.49
N PHE A 88 -3.51 2.15 0.49
CA PHE A 88 -3.24 2.35 1.91
C PHE A 88 -2.45 1.18 2.47
N VAL A 89 -1.41 1.50 3.23
CA VAL A 89 -0.45 0.54 3.76
C VAL A 89 -0.18 0.79 5.24
N LYS A 90 0.25 -0.25 5.94
CA LYS A 90 0.83 -0.16 7.28
C LYS A 90 2.34 -0.23 7.16
N LYS A 91 3.05 0.85 7.51
CA LYS A 91 4.52 0.84 7.57
C LYS A 91 4.99 -0.27 8.51
N GLN A 92 6.00 -1.03 8.10
CA GLN A 92 6.74 -1.85 9.05
C GLN A 92 7.77 -0.97 9.77
N PRO A 93 7.93 -1.13 11.09
CA PRO A 93 9.08 -0.56 11.79
C PRO A 93 10.35 -1.17 11.21
N ASN A 94 11.30 -0.32 10.83
CA ASN A 94 12.61 -0.75 10.34
C ASN A 94 13.39 -1.28 11.54
N VAL A 95 13.71 -2.58 11.59
CA VAL A 95 14.35 -3.22 12.77
C VAL A 95 15.87 -2.97 12.80
N ASN A 96 16.35 -1.89 12.17
CA ASN A 96 17.77 -1.59 12.02
C ASN A 96 18.19 -0.22 12.60
N ASP A 97 17.37 0.40 13.44
CA ASP A 97 17.77 1.58 14.24
C ASP A 97 18.23 1.18 15.64
#